data_AF-X0ZVA1-F1
#
_entry.id   AF-X0ZVA1-F1
#
_cell.length_a   1.000
_cell.length_b   1.000
_cell.length_c   1.000
_cell.angle_alpha   90.00
_cell.angle_beta   90.00
_cell.angle_gamma   90.00
#
_symmetry.space_group_name_H-M   'P 1'
#
loop_
_entity.id
_entity.type
_entity.pdbx_description
1 polymer ?
#
loop_
_entity_poly.entity_id
_entity_poly.type
_entity_poly.pdbx_seq_one_letter_code
_entity_poly.pdbx_strand_id
1 'polypeptide(L)'
;ASSSFSYCNNNIPADAAMIMQLGADGIFVGSGIFKSENPLKMARAIVEATTHYNNPEVLAKVSRGLGSPMSGIAVSELTKEKVISNRGW
;
A
#
# COMPACT_ATOMS: atom_id res chain seq x y z
N ALA A 1 -1.54 20.39 16.16
CA ALA A 1 -1.02 19.04 15.91
C ALA A 1 -1.40 18.67 14.49
N SER A 2 -0.44 18.66 13.57
CA SER A 2 -0.68 18.37 12.15
C SER A 2 -0.73 16.86 11.99
N SER A 3 -1.92 16.27 11.89
CA SER A 3 -2.03 14.83 11.63
C SER A 3 -1.62 14.54 10.18
N SER A 4 -0.63 13.69 10.00
CA SER A 4 -0.02 13.37 8.70
C SER A 4 -0.52 12.01 8.19
N PHE A 5 -1.41 12.04 7.20
CA PHE A 5 -1.91 10.83 6.53
C PHE A 5 -1.20 10.63 5.19
N SER A 6 -0.86 9.39 4.89
CA SER A 6 -0.19 9.01 3.64
C SER A 6 -1.06 8.12 2.79
N TYR A 7 -1.02 8.31 1.47
CA TYR A 7 -1.76 7.50 0.51
C TYR A 7 -0.85 6.41 -0.08
N CYS A 8 -1.25 5.16 0.07
CA CYS A 8 -0.49 4.04 -0.47
C CYS A 8 -1.11 3.60 -1.82
N ASN A 9 -0.32 3.67 -2.90
CA ASN A 9 -0.74 3.19 -4.22
C ASN A 9 -0.66 1.66 -4.33
N ASN A 10 0.30 1.04 -3.64
CA ASN A 10 0.52 -0.40 -3.62
C ASN A 10 0.00 -0.96 -2.30
N ASN A 11 -1.21 -1.53 -2.33
CA ASN A 11 -1.90 -2.00 -1.13
C ASN A 11 -1.35 -3.36 -0.63
N ILE A 12 -0.09 -3.38 -0.21
CA ILE A 12 0.59 -4.53 0.41
C ILE A 12 0.80 -4.22 1.90
N PRO A 13 0.63 -5.20 2.81
CA PRO A 13 0.77 -4.95 4.25
C PRO A 13 2.14 -4.39 4.68
N ALA A 14 3.21 -4.76 3.97
CA ALA A 14 4.55 -4.24 4.23
C ALA A 14 4.65 -2.73 3.97
N ASP A 15 4.06 -2.24 2.88
CA ASP A 15 4.06 -0.82 2.51
C ASP A 15 3.25 -0.01 3.53
N ALA A 16 2.11 -0.55 3.97
CA ALA A 16 1.32 0.00 5.06
C ALA A 16 2.16 0.17 6.34
N ALA A 17 2.89 -0.87 6.75
CA ALA A 17 3.72 -0.84 7.93
C ALA A 17 4.89 0.16 7.80
N MET A 18 5.54 0.20 6.63
CA MET A 18 6.63 1.13 6.35
C MET A 18 6.17 2.59 6.46
N ILE A 19 5.00 2.92 5.92
CA ILE A 19 4.44 4.28 6.00
C ILE A 19 4.16 4.69 7.45
N MET A 20 3.65 3.77 8.28
CA MET A 20 3.48 4.02 9.71
C MET A 20 4.83 4.22 10.43
N GLN A 21 5.86 3.45 10.07
CA GLN A 21 7.23 3.63 10.61
C GLN A 21 7.85 4.97 10.24
N LEU A 22 7.50 5.54 9.07
CA LEU A 22 7.93 6.88 8.64
C LEU A 22 7.24 8.02 9.39
N GLY A 23 6.34 7.72 10.33
CA GLY A 23 5.68 8.70 11.19
C GLY A 23 4.32 9.18 10.67
N ALA A 24 3.66 8.40 9.80
CA ALA A 24 2.27 8.66 9.45
C ALA A 24 1.34 8.29 10.62
N ASP A 25 0.30 9.11 10.85
CA ASP A 25 -0.75 8.82 11.83
C ASP A 25 -1.76 7.79 11.31
N GLY A 26 -1.77 7.58 10.00
CA GLY A 26 -2.61 6.59 9.35
C GLY A 26 -2.40 6.55 7.84
N ILE A 27 -2.97 5.50 7.25
CA ILE A 27 -2.89 5.26 5.81
C ILE A 27 -4.26 5.26 5.17
N PHE A 28 -4.35 5.84 3.98
CA PHE A 28 -5.51 5.66 3.10
C PHE A 28 -5.21 4.56 2.08
N VAL A 29 -6.12 3.61 1.99
CA VAL A 29 -6.06 2.49 1.05
C VAL A 29 -7.20 2.59 0.05
N GLY A 30 -6.83 2.68 -1.23
CA GLY A 30 -7.76 2.85 -2.33
C GLY A 30 -8.14 1.55 -3.03
N SER A 31 -8.42 1.66 -4.33
CA SER A 31 -8.93 0.56 -5.17
C SER A 31 -8.07 -0.71 -5.19
N GLY A 32 -6.83 -0.69 -4.69
CA GLY A 32 -5.95 -1.88 -4.64
C GLY A 32 -6.41 -2.99 -3.72
N ILE A 33 -7.27 -2.69 -2.74
CA ILE A 33 -7.92 -3.74 -1.95
C ILE A 33 -9.00 -4.41 -2.80
N PHE A 34 -9.87 -3.61 -3.41
CA PHE A 34 -11.03 -4.10 -4.17
C PHE A 34 -10.67 -4.79 -5.48
N LYS A 35 -9.52 -4.44 -6.08
CA LYS A 35 -8.99 -5.07 -7.29
C LYS A 35 -7.99 -6.19 -7.02
N SER A 36 -7.78 -6.57 -5.76
CA SER A 36 -6.96 -7.73 -5.41
C SER A 36 -7.74 -9.03 -5.62
N GLU A 37 -7.02 -10.14 -5.72
CA GLU A 37 -7.62 -11.48 -5.85
C GLU A 37 -8.51 -11.84 -4.64
N ASN A 38 -8.14 -11.38 -3.43
CA ASN A 38 -8.89 -11.62 -2.20
C ASN A 38 -9.08 -10.33 -1.38
N PRO A 39 -10.05 -9.46 -1.73
CA PRO A 39 -10.22 -8.14 -1.10
C PRO A 39 -10.39 -8.19 0.41
N LEU A 40 -11.18 -9.14 0.91
CA LEU A 40 -11.47 -9.25 2.34
C LEU A 40 -10.23 -9.67 3.15
N LYS A 41 -9.42 -10.57 2.60
CA LYS A 41 -8.17 -11.03 3.22
C LYS A 41 -7.12 -9.94 3.18
N MET A 42 -7.01 -9.23 2.05
CA MET A 42 -6.10 -8.10 1.87
C MET A 42 -6.43 -6.96 2.83
N ALA A 43 -7.71 -6.59 2.96
CA ALA A 43 -8.16 -5.55 3.88
C ALA A 43 -7.79 -5.86 5.33
N ARG A 44 -8.06 -7.10 5.78
CA ARG A 44 -7.68 -7.55 7.13
C ARG A 44 -6.17 -7.50 7.36
N ALA A 45 -5.39 -7.97 6.40
CA ALA A 45 -3.94 -7.97 6.50
C ALA A 45 -3.37 -6.55 6.59
N ILE A 46 -3.92 -5.59 5.85
CA ILE A 46 -3.53 -4.18 5.91
C ILE A 46 -3.88 -3.56 7.27
N VAL A 47 -5.08 -3.83 7.80
CA VAL A 47 -5.49 -3.34 9.13
C VAL A 47 -4.58 -3.90 10.23
N GLU A 48 -4.30 -5.21 10.19
CA GLU A 48 -3.39 -5.85 11.15
C GLU A 48 -1.95 -5.30 11.01
N ALA A 49 -1.45 -5.10 9.79
CA ALA A 49 -0.12 -4.53 9.58
C ALA A 49 -0.01 -3.06 9.99
N THR A 50 -1.06 -2.26 9.81
CA THR A 50 -1.10 -0.86 10.28
C THR A 50 -1.09 -0.81 11.81
N THR A 51 -1.80 -1.74 12.45
CA THR A 51 -1.89 -1.82 13.92
C THR A 51 -0.59 -2.33 14.54
N HIS A 52 0.06 -3.30 13.89
CA HIS A 52 1.26 -3.98 14.37
C HIS A 52 2.49 -3.65 13.53
N TYR A 53 2.58 -2.41 13.04
CA TYR A 53 3.62 -1.98 12.08
C TYR A 53 5.06 -2.14 12.58
N ASN A 54 5.26 -2.26 13.89
CA ASN A 54 6.56 -2.46 14.52
C ASN A 54 6.82 -3.91 14.98
N ASN A 55 5.93 -4.86 14.64
CA ASN A 55 6.10 -6.27 14.96
C ASN A 55 6.41 -7.09 13.69
N PRO A 56 7.70 -7.44 13.45
CA PRO A 56 8.10 -8.14 12.23
C PRO A 56 7.48 -9.53 12.09
N GLU A 57 7.17 -10.23 13.19
CA GLU A 57 6.54 -11.55 13.14
C GLU A 57 5.09 -11.47 12.65
N VAL A 58 4.34 -10.47 13.13
CA VAL A 58 2.97 -10.22 12.68
C VAL A 58 2.97 -9.82 11.21
N LEU A 59 3.86 -8.91 10.81
CA LEU A 59 4.01 -8.50 9.40
C LEU A 59 4.31 -9.68 8.48
N ALA A 60 5.22 -10.57 8.89
CA ALA A 60 5.55 -11.77 8.14
C ALA A 60 4.38 -12.75 8.06
N LYS A 61 3.54 -12.84 9.10
CA LYS A 61 2.36 -13.70 9.13
C LYS A 61 1.26 -13.16 8.22
N VAL A 62 0.92 -11.88 8.34
CA VAL A 62 -0.20 -11.27 7.59
C VAL A 62 0.12 -11.11 6.11
N SER A 63 1.40 -11.03 5.74
CA SER A 63 1.84 -10.95 4.34
C SER A 63 1.76 -12.30 3.59
N ARG A 64 1.45 -13.41 4.27
CA ARG A 64 1.41 -14.75 3.65
C ARG A 64 0.08 -15.06 2.99
N GLY A 65 0.16 -15.65 1.80
CA GLY A 65 -0.99 -16.23 1.11
C GLY A 65 -2.08 -15.22 0.77
N LEU A 66 -1.72 -13.96 0.53
CA LEU A 66 -2.66 -12.88 0.18
C LEU A 66 -3.13 -12.92 -1.29
N GLY A 67 -2.49 -13.74 -2.12
CA GLY A 67 -2.72 -13.75 -3.57
C GLY A 67 -2.03 -12.57 -4.25
N SER A 68 -2.34 -12.36 -5.53
CA SER A 68 -1.74 -11.25 -6.28
C SER A 68 -2.37 -9.91 -5.87
N PRO A 69 -1.56 -8.88 -5.53
CA PRO A 69 -2.08 -7.52 -5.39
C PRO A 69 -2.52 -6.98 -6.77
N MET A 70 -3.18 -5.82 -6.77
CA MET A 70 -3.55 -5.15 -8.03
C MET A 70 -2.33 -4.98 -8.93
N SER A 71 -2.47 -5.27 -10.22
CA SER A 71 -1.46 -4.94 -11.23
C SER A 71 -1.32 -3.42 -11.36
N GLY A 72 -0.24 -2.87 -10.81
CA GLY A 72 0.19 -1.51 -11.12
C GLY A 72 0.80 -1.45 -12.53
N ILE A 73 0.65 -0.32 -13.21
CA ILE A 73 1.39 -0.04 -14.45
C ILE A 73 2.64 0.73 -14.05
N ALA A 74 3.81 0.26 -14.44
CA ALA A 74 5.06 0.96 -14.16
C ALA A 74 5.11 2.27 -14.96
N VAL A 75 5.64 3.35 -14.37
CA VAL A 75 5.76 4.65 -15.06
C VAL A 75 6.58 4.53 -16.35
N SER A 76 7.57 3.63 -16.38
CA SER A 76 8.38 3.30 -17.56
C SER A 76 7.58 2.70 -18.73
N GLU A 77 6.39 2.15 -18.46
CA GLU A 77 5.50 1.52 -19.45
C GLU A 77 4.41 2.49 -19.93
N LEU A 78 4.33 3.70 -19.36
CA LEU A 78 3.38 4.71 -19.80
C LEU A 78 3.82 5.31 -21.15
N THR A 79 2.92 5.30 -22.12
CA THR A 79 3.14 6.05 -23.38
C THR A 79 3.21 7.54 -23.11
N LYS A 80 3.91 8.30 -23.97
CA LYS A 80 4.10 9.75 -23.79
C LYS A 80 2.78 10.52 -23.64
N GLU A 81 1.68 10.04 -24.22
CA GLU A 81 0.36 10.69 -24.07
C GLU A 81 -0.31 10.44 -22.70
N LYS A 82 0.10 9.40 -21.97
CA LYS A 82 -0.44 9.05 -20.64
C LYS A 82 0.35 9.66 -19.48
N VAL A 83 1.49 10.29 -19.75
CA VAL A 83 2.29 11.00 -18.75
C VAL A 83 1.66 12.36 -18.48
N ILE A 84 1.03 12.52 -17.31
CA ILE A 84 0.26 13.72 -16.94
C ILE A 84 1.17 14.94 -16.73
N SER A 85 2.45 14.75 -16.40
CA SER A 85 3.41 15.85 -16.24
C SER A 85 4.85 15.36 -16.35
N ASN A 86 5.63 15.94 -17.26
CA ASN A 86 7.08 15.75 -17.31
C ASN A 86 7.73 16.73 -16.31
N ARG A 87 7.85 16.35 -15.04
CA ARG A 87 8.61 17.14 -14.06
C ARG A 87 10.01 16.57 -13.93
N GLY A 88 10.91 17.08 -14.77
CA GLY A 88 12.36 16.96 -14.60
C GLY A 88 12.95 18.36 -14.39
N TRP A 89 13.92 18.46 -13.48
CA TRP A 89 14.94 19.51 -13.54
C TRP A 89 15.89 19.24 -14.71
#